data_AF-A0A848FLS5-F1
#
_entry.id   AF-A0A848FLS5-F1
#
_cell.length_a   1.000
_cell.length_b   1.000
_cell.length_c   1.000
_cell.angle_alpha   90.00
_cell.angle_beta   90.00
_cell.angle_gamma   90.00
#
_symmetry.space_group_name_H-M   'P 1'
#
loop_
_entity.id
_entity.type
_entity.pdbx_description
1 polymer ?
#
loop_
_entity_poly.entity_id
_entity_poly.type
_entity_poly.pdbx_seq_one_letter_code
_entity_poly.pdbx_strand_id
1 'polypeptide(L)'
;MQSQLPPLPNSVNNLFRLLFAAMALAFLANCFTPLHIHFDSVRYFNIKDCIEFGCPPDSIAATDYLPYGYTALLITLSKLGILNAFFIAFVNCLFLFTGLYFVQKIFRGLVHPFMLFVIVLFNWTIIKFAAHPLSEMQYIFFSCTSLYCFHLYTQKKSYGWLALAFVFSILTVLTRTVGVSLLPALVLGVLYQHRQEIGRIIKKNKLLIIVCIVVMLVALVVLFFFAKQLKISDYTGLLNERLGGGLGSFIGVNLQNHLRELGEVLVNLPSGKLLEHLPPAAGMALFVALGAGTLLWILYALFAKSSQVPFYIKMYLLFYSFIILNWPYYDPRFWVPVLPLLVAVLLRTPFNRWTWLKWLSRIYLAVYIALGVFAAGYALKVGFNKEEFAKKQASGVYRNEYETYFFGKPQSDTATTFDGNVEQILKKYN
;
A
#
# COMPACT_ATOMS: atom_id res chain seq x y z
N MET A 1 -14.29 -29.03 0.21
CA MET A 1 -13.46 -29.41 1.37
C MET A 1 -12.21 -28.54 1.38
N GLN A 2 -12.04 -27.67 2.39
CA GLN A 2 -10.79 -26.94 2.58
C GLN A 2 -9.74 -27.94 3.05
N SER A 3 -8.71 -28.19 2.24
CA SER A 3 -7.52 -28.92 2.70
C SER A 3 -6.88 -28.10 3.82
N GLN A 4 -7.04 -28.52 5.07
CA GLN A 4 -6.39 -27.86 6.20
C GLN A 4 -4.87 -27.93 6.00
N LEU A 5 -4.20 -26.79 6.16
CA LEU A 5 -2.72 -26.75 6.17
C LEU A 5 -2.19 -27.73 7.23
N PRO A 6 -1.19 -28.56 6.89
CA PRO A 6 -0.52 -29.37 7.89
C PRO A 6 0.09 -28.43 8.96
N PRO A 7 0.08 -28.83 10.25
CA PRO A 7 0.68 -28.02 11.30
C PRO A 7 2.18 -27.86 11.06
N LEU A 8 2.69 -26.64 11.24
CA LEU A 8 4.14 -26.40 11.28
C LEU A 8 4.73 -27.07 12.52
N PRO A 9 6.01 -27.50 12.47
CA PRO A 9 6.73 -27.91 13.66
C PRO A 9 6.67 -26.82 14.73
N ASN A 10 6.45 -27.20 16.00
CA ASN A 10 6.29 -26.25 17.10
C ASN A 10 7.46 -25.27 17.22
N SER A 11 8.69 -25.73 16.98
CA SER A 11 9.90 -24.90 16.98
C SER A 11 9.83 -23.75 15.95
N VAL A 12 9.42 -24.06 14.72
CA VAL A 12 9.30 -23.08 13.63
C VAL A 12 8.18 -22.07 13.92
N ASN A 13 7.04 -22.55 14.44
CA ASN A 13 5.94 -21.68 14.81
C ASN A 13 6.32 -20.73 15.97
N ASN A 14 7.04 -21.22 16.97
CA ASN A 14 7.54 -20.39 18.08
C ASN A 14 8.55 -19.34 17.59
N LEU A 15 9.44 -19.72 16.65
CA LEU A 15 10.35 -18.76 16.02
C LEU A 15 9.59 -17.63 15.30
N PHE A 16 8.58 -17.95 14.49
CA PHE A 16 7.79 -16.91 13.82
C PHE A 16 7.01 -16.01 14.79
N ARG A 17 6.54 -16.56 15.92
CA ARG A 17 5.92 -15.75 16.99
C ARG A 17 6.91 -14.78 17.62
N LEU A 18 8.13 -15.24 17.91
CA LEU A 18 9.19 -14.40 18.45
C LEU A 18 9.57 -13.29 17.47
N LEU A 19 9.77 -13.62 16.19
CA LEU A 19 10.08 -12.65 15.14
C LEU A 19 8.96 -11.63 14.95
N PHE A 20 7.70 -12.07 15.00
CA PHE A 20 6.54 -11.17 14.99
C PHE A 20 6.55 -10.21 16.18
N ALA A 21 6.74 -10.73 17.40
CA ALA A 21 6.80 -9.90 18.60
C ALA A 21 7.96 -8.89 18.56
N ALA A 22 9.15 -9.31 18.10
CA ALA A 22 10.31 -8.45 17.94
C ALA A 22 10.02 -7.30 16.96
N MET A 23 9.42 -7.58 15.80
CA MET A 23 9.03 -6.53 14.87
C MET A 23 7.92 -5.63 15.42
N ALA A 24 6.93 -6.18 16.13
CA ALA A 24 5.90 -5.36 16.76
C ALA A 24 6.50 -4.35 17.75
N LEU A 25 7.48 -4.79 18.56
CA LEU A 25 8.24 -3.90 19.42
C LEU A 25 9.06 -2.87 18.63
N ALA A 26 9.66 -3.25 17.50
CA ALA A 26 10.38 -2.30 16.64
C ALA A 26 9.44 -1.22 16.07
N PHE A 27 8.24 -1.58 15.60
CA PHE A 27 7.24 -0.61 15.12
C PHE A 27 6.77 0.32 16.24
N LEU A 28 6.54 -0.21 17.45
CA LEU A 28 6.17 0.61 18.61
C LEU A 28 7.31 1.53 19.05
N ALA A 29 8.55 1.06 19.04
CA ALA A 29 9.73 1.89 19.32
C ALA A 29 9.85 3.02 18.30
N ASN A 30 9.54 2.75 17.03
CA ASN A 30 9.59 3.75 15.96
C ASN A 30 8.59 4.91 16.18
N CYS A 31 7.54 4.72 16.99
CA CYS A 31 6.62 5.79 17.35
C CYS A 31 7.28 6.90 18.18
N PHE A 32 8.41 6.63 18.84
CA PHE A 32 9.14 7.62 19.62
C PHE A 32 10.22 8.35 18.80
N THR A 33 10.24 8.16 17.48
CA THR A 33 11.17 8.86 16.59
C THR A 33 10.55 10.17 16.07
N PRO A 34 11.37 11.14 15.63
CA PRO A 34 10.86 12.39 15.06
C PRO A 34 9.95 12.16 13.85
N LEU A 35 9.12 13.14 13.53
CA LEU A 35 8.22 13.19 12.39
C LEU A 35 8.98 12.93 11.09
N HIS A 36 8.65 11.84 10.40
CA HIS A 36 9.28 11.45 9.14
C HIS A 36 8.65 12.20 7.96
N ILE A 37 9.11 13.43 7.70
CA ILE A 37 8.63 14.22 6.55
C ILE A 37 8.98 13.55 5.21
N HIS A 38 7.99 13.55 4.34
CA HIS A 38 8.03 13.16 2.94
C HIS A 38 7.30 14.21 2.10
N PHE A 39 7.56 14.24 0.79
CA PHE A 39 6.93 15.20 -0.12
C PHE A 39 5.39 15.23 0.02
N ASP A 40 4.75 14.06 -0.03
CA ASP A 40 3.29 13.97 0.13
C ASP A 40 2.80 14.28 1.55
N SER A 41 3.62 14.08 2.59
CA SER A 41 3.19 14.44 3.95
C SER A 41 3.11 15.96 4.11
N VAL A 42 4.04 16.71 3.51
CA VAL A 42 3.98 18.18 3.47
C VAL A 42 2.66 18.64 2.84
N ARG A 43 2.27 18.02 1.72
CA ARG A 43 0.99 18.30 1.06
C ARG A 43 -0.20 17.99 1.96
N TYR A 44 -0.22 16.84 2.64
CA TYR A 44 -1.30 16.52 3.58
C TYR A 44 -1.42 17.53 4.72
N PHE A 45 -0.31 17.97 5.31
CA PHE A 45 -0.32 19.02 6.34
C PHE A 45 -0.77 20.38 5.78
N ASN A 46 -0.35 20.75 4.57
CA ASN A 46 -0.78 22.00 3.95
C ASN A 46 -2.29 22.01 3.66
N ILE A 47 -2.85 20.91 3.14
CA ILE A 47 -4.29 20.79 2.90
C ILE A 47 -5.04 20.84 4.24
N LYS A 48 -4.55 20.15 5.28
CA LYS A 48 -5.11 20.21 6.63
C LYS A 48 -5.13 21.65 7.15
N ASP A 49 -4.00 22.34 7.15
CA ASP A 49 -3.86 23.69 7.68
C ASP A 49 -4.75 24.67 6.88
N CYS A 50 -4.84 24.50 5.56
CA CYS A 50 -5.76 25.27 4.74
C CYS A 50 -7.24 25.06 5.13
N ILE A 51 -7.65 23.81 5.40
CA ILE A 51 -9.03 23.53 5.83
C ILE A 51 -9.32 24.10 7.22
N GLU A 52 -8.36 24.03 8.15
CA GLU A 52 -8.57 24.47 9.53
C GLU A 52 -8.47 25.98 9.73
N PHE A 53 -7.54 26.64 9.05
CA PHE A 53 -7.24 28.07 9.27
C PHE A 53 -7.67 28.96 8.10
N GLY A 54 -8.12 28.36 6.99
CA GLY A 54 -8.36 29.05 5.73
C GLY A 54 -7.05 29.26 4.96
N CYS A 55 -7.15 29.27 3.63
CA CYS A 55 -6.06 29.67 2.76
C CYS A 55 -6.61 30.33 1.48
N PRO A 56 -5.79 31.08 0.73
CA PRO A 56 -6.21 31.64 -0.55
C PRO A 56 -6.71 30.53 -1.50
N PRO A 57 -7.79 30.77 -2.27
CA PRO A 57 -8.38 29.75 -3.15
C PRO A 57 -7.41 29.27 -4.25
N ASP A 58 -6.46 30.13 -4.64
CA ASP A 58 -5.46 29.83 -5.68
C ASP A 58 -4.17 29.20 -5.11
N SER A 59 -4.12 28.94 -3.81
CA SER A 59 -2.95 28.31 -3.20
C SER A 59 -2.77 26.86 -3.66
N ILE A 60 -1.53 26.38 -3.62
CA ILE A 60 -1.20 24.98 -3.93
C ILE A 60 -2.02 24.01 -3.07
N ALA A 61 -2.25 24.35 -1.80
CA ALA A 61 -3.02 23.52 -0.87
C ALA A 61 -4.52 23.45 -1.22
N ALA A 62 -5.14 24.57 -1.63
CA ALA A 62 -6.55 24.61 -2.04
C ALA A 62 -6.79 23.87 -3.36
N THR A 63 -5.82 23.96 -4.27
CA THR A 63 -5.91 23.36 -5.61
C THR A 63 -5.38 21.92 -5.67
N ASP A 64 -4.79 21.40 -4.59
CA ASP A 64 -4.23 20.05 -4.53
C ASP A 64 -5.27 18.94 -4.85
N TYR A 65 -4.84 17.92 -5.59
CA TYR A 65 -5.64 16.79 -6.05
C TYR A 65 -5.54 15.54 -5.13
N LEU A 66 -4.78 15.62 -4.03
CA LEU A 66 -4.68 14.51 -3.09
C LEU A 66 -6.04 14.21 -2.43
N PRO A 67 -6.41 12.93 -2.29
CA PRO A 67 -7.64 12.55 -1.60
C PRO A 67 -7.62 12.96 -0.12
N TYR A 68 -8.76 13.44 0.36
CA TYR A 68 -8.89 14.04 1.70
C TYR A 68 -8.92 13.03 2.86
N GLY A 69 -8.95 11.73 2.61
CA GLY A 69 -9.15 10.70 3.65
C GLY A 69 -8.05 10.67 4.70
N TYR A 70 -6.79 10.84 4.29
CA TYR A 70 -5.67 10.94 5.24
C TYR A 70 -5.63 12.32 5.91
N THR A 71 -5.91 13.40 5.17
CA THR A 71 -6.05 14.74 5.74
C THR A 71 -7.12 14.79 6.83
N ALA A 72 -8.27 14.13 6.63
CA ALA A 72 -9.34 14.05 7.60
C ALA A 72 -8.90 13.34 8.90
N LEU A 73 -8.02 12.34 8.80
CA LEU A 73 -7.40 11.73 9.97
C LEU A 73 -6.53 12.74 10.72
N LEU A 74 -5.67 13.49 10.02
CA LEU A 74 -4.82 14.51 10.65
C LEU A 74 -5.65 15.63 11.30
N ILE A 75 -6.74 16.07 10.66
CA ILE A 75 -7.70 17.01 11.24
C ILE A 75 -8.33 16.42 12.50
N THR A 76 -8.75 15.15 12.47
CA THR A 76 -9.35 14.49 13.65
C THR A 76 -8.37 14.45 14.81
N LEU A 77 -7.11 14.05 14.59
CA LEU A 77 -6.07 14.06 15.62
C LEU A 77 -5.78 15.47 16.15
N SER A 78 -5.83 16.47 15.27
CA SER A 78 -5.65 17.89 15.61
C SER A 78 -6.77 18.40 16.51
N LYS A 79 -8.03 18.13 16.14
CA LYS A 79 -9.21 18.50 16.94
C LYS A 79 -9.25 17.78 18.29
N LEU A 80 -8.65 16.59 18.39
CA LEU A 80 -8.45 15.88 19.64
C LEU A 80 -7.25 16.39 20.47
N GLY A 81 -6.44 17.32 19.93
CA GLY A 81 -5.27 17.87 20.62
C GLY A 81 -4.08 16.92 20.73
N ILE A 82 -4.05 15.85 19.92
CA ILE A 82 -3.04 14.78 19.98
C ILE A 82 -2.27 14.61 18.66
N LEU A 83 -2.35 15.58 17.74
CA LEU A 83 -1.60 15.52 16.48
C LEU A 83 -0.11 15.78 16.72
N ASN A 84 0.66 14.71 16.88
CA ASN A 84 2.13 14.74 16.90
C ASN A 84 2.72 13.49 16.22
N ALA A 85 4.04 13.46 16.06
CA ALA A 85 4.77 12.35 15.43
C ALA A 85 4.41 10.98 16.01
N PHE A 86 4.33 10.90 17.35
CA PHE A 86 4.01 9.67 18.06
C PHE A 86 2.64 9.12 17.68
N PHE A 87 1.59 9.93 17.77
CA PHE A 87 0.23 9.45 17.49
C PHE A 87 0.02 9.13 16.02
N ILE A 88 0.68 9.84 15.10
CA ILE A 88 0.64 9.51 13.67
C ILE A 88 1.22 8.10 13.42
N ALA A 89 2.44 7.85 13.89
CA ALA A 89 3.10 6.56 13.73
C ALA A 89 2.34 5.44 14.45
N PHE A 90 1.80 5.72 15.64
CA PHE A 90 1.02 4.76 16.42
C PHE A 90 -0.29 4.36 15.71
N VAL A 91 -1.06 5.33 15.19
CA VAL A 91 -2.28 5.05 14.43
C VAL A 91 -1.98 4.28 13.15
N ASN A 92 -0.90 4.62 12.45
CA ASN A 92 -0.44 3.86 11.29
C ASN A 92 -0.10 2.41 11.64
N CYS A 93 0.55 2.17 12.79
CA CYS A 93 0.80 0.82 13.30
C CYS A 93 -0.51 0.08 13.56
N LEU A 94 -1.48 0.71 14.24
CA LEU A 94 -2.80 0.10 14.48
C LEU A 94 -3.49 -0.29 13.17
N PHE A 95 -3.46 0.58 12.15
CA PHE A 95 -4.01 0.28 10.84
C PHE A 95 -3.30 -0.90 10.17
N LEU A 96 -1.97 -0.95 10.20
CA LEU A 96 -1.18 -2.06 9.65
C LEU A 96 -1.54 -3.40 10.32
N PHE A 97 -1.46 -3.47 11.65
CA PHE A 97 -1.74 -4.71 12.39
C PHE A 97 -3.19 -5.16 12.23
N THR A 98 -4.14 -4.23 12.20
CA THR A 98 -5.56 -4.55 12.00
C THR A 98 -5.85 -5.02 10.58
N GLY A 99 -5.21 -4.41 9.57
CA GLY A 99 -5.28 -4.88 8.19
C GLY A 99 -4.72 -6.30 8.03
N LEU A 100 -3.56 -6.57 8.64
CA LEU A 100 -2.96 -7.92 8.69
C LEU A 100 -3.89 -8.94 9.35
N TYR A 101 -4.52 -8.58 10.45
CA TYR A 101 -5.51 -9.42 11.12
C TYR A 101 -6.68 -9.77 10.19
N PHE A 102 -7.22 -8.81 9.43
CA PHE A 102 -8.30 -9.08 8.48
C PHE A 102 -7.87 -9.98 7.33
N VAL A 103 -6.67 -9.79 6.78
CA VAL A 103 -6.12 -10.70 5.76
C VAL A 103 -6.00 -12.12 6.32
N GLN A 104 -5.47 -12.27 7.54
CA GLN A 104 -5.39 -13.57 8.22
C GLN A 104 -6.76 -14.23 8.36
N LYS A 105 -7.81 -13.46 8.68
CA LYS A 105 -9.18 -14.00 8.79
C LYS A 105 -9.74 -14.45 7.46
N ILE A 106 -9.51 -13.71 6.37
CA ILE A 106 -9.97 -14.09 5.03
C ILE A 106 -9.27 -15.39 4.56
N PHE A 107 -7.98 -15.51 4.84
CA PHE A 107 -7.16 -16.68 4.48
C PHE A 107 -7.04 -17.71 5.60
N ARG A 108 -7.97 -17.72 6.57
CA ARG A 108 -7.93 -18.65 7.71
C ARG A 108 -7.92 -20.10 7.22
N GLY A 109 -6.94 -20.88 7.70
CA GLY A 109 -6.75 -22.27 7.31
C GLY A 109 -6.01 -22.47 5.98
N LEU A 110 -5.74 -21.39 5.24
CA LEU A 110 -5.03 -21.41 3.95
C LEU A 110 -3.60 -20.88 4.03
N VAL A 111 -3.30 -20.06 5.04
CA VAL A 111 -1.96 -19.50 5.29
C VAL A 111 -1.65 -19.55 6.80
N HIS A 112 -0.40 -19.84 7.17
CA HIS A 112 0.04 -19.73 8.58
C HIS A 112 0.12 -18.26 9.01
N PRO A 113 -0.55 -17.87 10.12
CA PRO A 113 -0.73 -16.47 10.50
C PRO A 113 0.59 -15.75 10.78
N PHE A 114 1.46 -16.34 11.60
CA PHE A 114 2.73 -15.70 11.96
C PHE A 114 3.72 -15.64 10.80
N MET A 115 3.67 -16.59 9.86
CA MET A 115 4.49 -16.53 8.65
C MET A 115 4.07 -15.37 7.74
N LEU A 116 2.75 -15.17 7.57
CA LEU A 116 2.20 -14.01 6.86
C LEU A 116 2.66 -12.71 7.53
N PHE A 117 2.51 -12.60 8.85
CA PHE A 117 2.89 -11.38 9.58
C PHE A 117 4.39 -11.11 9.48
N VAL A 118 5.24 -12.12 9.67
CA VAL A 118 6.69 -11.97 9.55
C VAL A 118 7.07 -11.49 8.15
N ILE A 119 6.58 -12.12 7.08
CA ILE A 119 6.99 -11.70 5.73
C ILE A 119 6.54 -10.27 5.41
N VAL A 120 5.33 -9.86 5.83
CA VAL A 120 4.88 -8.48 5.59
C VAL A 120 5.67 -7.48 6.44
N LEU A 121 5.81 -7.74 7.75
CA LEU A 121 6.44 -6.78 8.67
C LEU A 121 7.94 -6.63 8.45
N PHE A 122 8.63 -7.68 7.99
CA PHE A 122 10.05 -7.61 7.63
C PHE A 122 10.30 -6.95 6.28
N ASN A 123 9.25 -6.56 5.54
CA ASN A 123 9.43 -5.86 4.28
C ASN A 123 9.93 -4.42 4.53
N TRP A 124 11.03 -4.03 3.88
CA TRP A 124 11.66 -2.72 4.08
C TRP A 124 10.73 -1.55 3.71
N THR A 125 9.83 -1.73 2.74
CA THR A 125 8.86 -0.68 2.38
C THR A 125 7.85 -0.47 3.50
N ILE A 126 7.37 -1.55 4.14
CA ILE A 126 6.47 -1.46 5.31
C ILE A 126 7.20 -0.79 6.48
N ILE A 127 8.43 -1.23 6.79
CA ILE A 127 9.25 -0.65 7.85
C ILE A 127 9.44 0.85 7.64
N LYS A 128 9.81 1.25 6.41
CA LYS A 128 10.01 2.65 6.05
C LYS A 128 8.72 3.45 6.20
N PHE A 129 7.64 3.06 5.54
CA PHE A 129 6.46 3.90 5.40
C PHE A 129 5.49 3.87 6.58
N ALA A 130 5.59 2.90 7.51
CA ALA A 130 4.69 2.86 8.67
C ALA A 130 4.82 4.08 9.59
N ALA A 131 6.03 4.65 9.73
CA ALA A 131 6.25 5.84 10.56
C ALA A 131 6.00 7.17 9.82
N HIS A 132 5.80 7.13 8.50
CA HIS A 132 5.60 8.35 7.72
C HIS A 132 4.14 8.83 7.83
N PRO A 133 3.88 10.15 7.82
CA PRO A 133 2.55 10.73 7.74
C PRO A 133 1.96 10.56 6.33
N LEU A 134 1.67 9.32 5.95
CA LEU A 134 1.19 8.96 4.62
C LEU A 134 0.01 7.97 4.68
N SER A 135 -0.71 7.90 3.57
CA SER A 135 -1.99 7.20 3.44
C SER A 135 -1.92 5.69 3.29
N GLU A 136 -0.73 5.09 3.15
CA GLU A 136 -0.55 3.66 2.86
C GLU A 136 -1.16 2.76 3.95
N MET A 137 -0.86 3.02 5.22
CA MET A 137 -1.35 2.17 6.32
C MET A 137 -2.87 2.30 6.48
N GLN A 138 -3.40 3.52 6.41
CA GLN A 138 -4.85 3.77 6.43
C GLN A 138 -5.55 3.07 5.26
N TYR A 139 -4.95 3.08 4.06
CA TYR A 139 -5.46 2.35 2.91
C TYR A 139 -5.47 0.84 3.17
N ILE A 140 -4.37 0.26 3.68
CA ILE A 140 -4.31 -1.18 4.03
C ILE A 140 -5.47 -1.53 4.95
N PHE A 141 -5.69 -0.74 5.99
CA PHE A 141 -6.79 -0.95 6.92
C PHE A 141 -8.15 -0.93 6.24
N PHE A 142 -8.50 0.15 5.53
CA PHE A 142 -9.83 0.26 4.92
C PHE A 142 -10.07 -0.76 3.80
N SER A 143 -9.07 -1.01 2.95
CA SER A 143 -9.18 -2.00 1.87
C SER A 143 -9.33 -3.42 2.41
N CYS A 144 -8.54 -3.82 3.41
CA CYS A 144 -8.64 -5.14 4.04
C CYS A 144 -9.93 -5.29 4.83
N THR A 145 -10.40 -4.23 5.50
CA THR A 145 -11.70 -4.23 6.22
C THR A 145 -12.84 -4.42 5.24
N SER A 146 -12.84 -3.70 4.12
CA SER A 146 -13.84 -3.84 3.05
C SER A 146 -13.90 -5.27 2.52
N LEU A 147 -12.73 -5.85 2.19
CA LEU A 147 -12.64 -7.24 1.74
C LEU A 147 -13.09 -8.24 2.80
N TYR A 148 -12.82 -7.99 4.08
CA TYR A 148 -13.25 -8.85 5.18
C TYR A 148 -14.75 -8.77 5.42
N CYS A 149 -15.35 -7.58 5.39
CA CYS A 149 -16.80 -7.41 5.42
C CYS A 149 -17.45 -8.14 4.23
N PHE A 150 -16.87 -8.05 3.03
CA PHE A 150 -17.35 -8.78 1.88
C PHE A 150 -17.21 -10.30 2.07
N HIS A 151 -16.11 -10.76 2.67
CA HIS A 151 -15.94 -12.15 3.05
C HIS A 151 -17.04 -12.64 4.00
N LEU A 152 -17.36 -11.85 5.04
CA LEU A 152 -18.46 -12.14 5.96
C LEU A 152 -19.81 -12.15 5.26
N TYR A 153 -20.05 -11.26 4.29
CA TYR A 153 -21.24 -11.30 3.44
C TYR A 153 -21.33 -12.63 2.66
N THR A 154 -20.23 -13.08 2.04
CA THR A 154 -20.25 -14.35 1.29
C THR A 154 -20.56 -15.56 2.18
N GLN A 155 -20.20 -15.52 3.46
CA GLN A 155 -20.50 -16.57 4.45
C GLN A 155 -21.91 -16.46 5.05
N LYS A 156 -22.28 -15.28 5.56
CA LYS A 156 -23.52 -15.05 6.35
C LYS A 156 -24.71 -14.58 5.53
N LYS A 157 -24.51 -14.16 4.28
CA LYS A 157 -25.53 -13.58 3.37
C LYS A 157 -26.28 -12.34 3.90
N SER A 158 -25.77 -11.68 4.94
CA SER A 158 -26.39 -10.46 5.47
C SER A 158 -25.96 -9.21 4.69
N TYR A 159 -26.93 -8.47 4.18
CA TYR A 159 -26.72 -7.23 3.42
C TYR A 159 -26.06 -6.11 4.24
N GLY A 160 -26.12 -6.15 5.57
CA GLY A 160 -25.40 -5.20 6.42
C GLY A 160 -23.88 -5.28 6.20
N TRP A 161 -23.33 -6.50 6.07
CA TRP A 161 -21.92 -6.70 5.75
C TRP A 161 -21.56 -6.24 4.34
N LEU A 162 -22.50 -6.37 3.39
CA LEU A 162 -22.31 -5.87 2.04
C LEU A 162 -22.26 -4.34 2.01
N ALA A 163 -23.19 -3.68 2.71
CA ALA A 163 -23.20 -2.24 2.85
C ALA A 163 -21.89 -1.72 3.50
N LEU A 164 -21.46 -2.35 4.60
CA LEU A 164 -20.18 -2.02 5.23
C LEU A 164 -18.98 -2.21 4.29
N ALA A 165 -18.97 -3.28 3.47
CA ALA A 165 -17.91 -3.49 2.49
C ALA A 165 -17.81 -2.31 1.50
N PHE A 166 -18.94 -1.82 0.99
CA PHE A 166 -18.97 -0.66 0.09
C PHE A 166 -18.61 0.65 0.80
N VAL A 167 -19.07 0.87 2.04
CA VAL A 167 -18.68 2.04 2.85
C VAL A 167 -17.16 2.08 3.03
N PHE A 168 -16.54 0.98 3.45
CA PHE A 168 -15.09 0.92 3.58
C PHE A 168 -14.37 1.02 2.23
N SER A 169 -14.97 0.55 1.13
CA SER A 169 -14.41 0.77 -0.21
C SER A 169 -14.43 2.24 -0.60
N ILE A 170 -15.47 2.99 -0.25
CA ILE A 170 -15.53 4.44 -0.47
C ILE A 170 -14.48 5.14 0.39
N LEU A 171 -14.35 4.80 1.67
CA LEU A 171 -13.29 5.33 2.55
C LEU A 171 -11.88 5.04 1.99
N THR A 172 -11.69 3.87 1.36
CA THR A 172 -10.45 3.51 0.67
C THR A 172 -10.18 4.44 -0.52
N VAL A 173 -11.20 4.72 -1.35
CA VAL A 173 -11.11 5.69 -2.48
C VAL A 173 -10.78 7.09 -1.98
N LEU A 174 -11.45 7.53 -0.91
CA LEU A 174 -11.20 8.82 -0.28
C LEU A 174 -9.81 8.91 0.34
N THR A 175 -9.19 7.79 0.68
CA THR A 175 -7.81 7.74 1.20
C THR A 175 -6.78 7.78 0.08
N ARG A 176 -7.02 7.01 -1.01
CA ARG A 176 -6.21 7.03 -2.24
C ARG A 176 -7.07 6.70 -3.46
N THR A 177 -6.85 7.40 -4.56
CA THR A 177 -7.61 7.21 -5.82
C THR A 177 -7.48 5.79 -6.39
N VAL A 178 -6.33 5.12 -6.21
CA VAL A 178 -6.15 3.70 -6.59
C VAL A 178 -7.16 2.77 -5.90
N GLY A 179 -7.79 3.21 -4.80
CA GLY A 179 -8.91 2.54 -4.14
C GLY A 179 -10.11 2.27 -5.05
N VAL A 180 -10.22 2.99 -6.17
CA VAL A 180 -11.26 2.74 -7.19
C VAL A 180 -11.19 1.31 -7.72
N SER A 181 -10.03 0.66 -7.72
CA SER A 181 -9.89 -0.77 -8.10
C SER A 181 -10.74 -1.73 -7.26
N LEU A 182 -11.12 -1.35 -6.04
CA LEU A 182 -11.89 -2.19 -5.13
C LEU A 182 -13.38 -2.23 -5.49
N LEU A 183 -13.95 -1.10 -5.96
CA LEU A 183 -15.36 -1.02 -6.36
C LEU A 183 -15.76 -2.03 -7.45
N PRO A 184 -15.10 -2.11 -8.62
CA PRO A 184 -15.44 -3.09 -9.63
C PRO A 184 -15.16 -4.52 -9.14
N ALA A 185 -14.14 -4.73 -8.29
CA ALA A 185 -13.88 -6.04 -7.70
C ALA A 185 -15.01 -6.52 -6.78
N LEU A 186 -15.58 -5.64 -5.96
CA LEU A 186 -16.74 -5.96 -5.11
C LEU A 186 -18.00 -6.18 -5.95
N VAL A 187 -18.26 -5.33 -6.94
CA VAL A 187 -19.41 -5.49 -7.85
C VAL A 187 -19.33 -6.82 -8.59
N LEU A 188 -18.18 -7.13 -9.21
CA LEU A 188 -17.95 -8.43 -9.85
C LEU A 188 -18.03 -9.58 -8.83
N GLY A 189 -17.62 -9.35 -7.59
CA GLY A 189 -17.80 -10.29 -6.49
C GLY A 189 -19.28 -10.61 -6.21
N VAL A 190 -20.14 -9.60 -6.16
CA VAL A 190 -21.60 -9.78 -5.99
C VAL A 190 -22.18 -10.53 -7.18
N LEU A 191 -21.84 -10.13 -8.40
CA LEU A 191 -22.29 -10.79 -9.63
C LEU A 191 -21.86 -12.26 -9.67
N TYR A 192 -20.61 -12.54 -9.28
CA TYR A 192 -20.11 -13.91 -9.21
C TYR A 192 -20.82 -14.76 -8.15
N GLN A 193 -21.14 -14.16 -7.00
CA GLN A 193 -21.85 -14.81 -5.91
C GLN A 193 -23.28 -15.20 -6.30
N HIS A 194 -23.94 -14.40 -7.12
CA HIS A 194 -25.33 -14.59 -7.58
C HIS A 194 -25.44 -15.08 -9.04
N ARG A 195 -24.33 -15.57 -9.62
CA ARG A 195 -24.25 -15.93 -11.05
C ARG A 195 -25.34 -16.90 -11.54
N GLN A 196 -25.79 -17.81 -10.68
CA GLN A 196 -26.84 -18.79 -11.04
C GLN A 196 -28.21 -18.13 -11.11
N GLU A 197 -28.55 -17.28 -10.16
CA GLU A 197 -29.82 -16.55 -10.12
C GLU A 197 -29.87 -15.51 -11.24
N ILE A 198 -28.79 -14.74 -11.39
CA ILE A 198 -28.62 -13.78 -12.48
C ILE A 198 -28.74 -14.48 -13.84
N GLY A 199 -28.08 -15.64 -14.02
CA GLY A 199 -28.18 -16.43 -15.25
C GLY A 199 -29.61 -16.88 -15.57
N ARG A 200 -30.44 -17.21 -14.57
CA ARG A 200 -31.86 -17.52 -14.77
C ARG A 200 -32.66 -16.28 -15.18
N ILE A 201 -32.44 -15.15 -14.51
CA ILE A 201 -33.14 -13.88 -14.78
C ILE A 201 -32.80 -13.39 -16.19
N ILE A 202 -31.52 -13.40 -16.57
CA ILE A 202 -31.03 -13.01 -17.90
C ILE A 202 -31.69 -13.84 -19.01
N LYS A 203 -31.77 -15.17 -18.82
CA LYS A 203 -32.43 -16.07 -19.79
C LYS A 203 -33.93 -15.79 -19.92
N LYS A 204 -34.59 -15.39 -18.83
CA LYS A 204 -36.04 -15.14 -18.79
C LYS A 204 -36.41 -13.74 -19.31
N ASN A 205 -35.59 -12.72 -19.03
CA ASN A 205 -35.92 -11.32 -19.27
C ASN A 205 -34.78 -10.57 -19.98
N LYS A 206 -34.72 -10.65 -21.32
CA LYS A 206 -33.75 -9.88 -22.14
C LYS A 206 -33.83 -8.37 -21.93
N LEU A 207 -35.02 -7.85 -21.61
CA LEU A 207 -35.26 -6.42 -21.31
C LEU A 207 -34.53 -5.95 -20.04
N LEU A 208 -34.40 -6.83 -19.03
CA LEU A 208 -33.76 -6.49 -17.76
C LEU A 208 -32.24 -6.29 -17.91
N ILE A 209 -31.63 -6.93 -18.91
CA ILE A 209 -30.24 -6.71 -19.30
C ILE A 209 -30.04 -5.28 -19.81
N ILE A 210 -30.95 -4.80 -20.66
CA ILE A 210 -30.93 -3.44 -21.20
C ILE A 210 -31.08 -2.44 -20.05
N VAL A 211 -32.02 -2.66 -19.13
CA VAL A 211 -32.20 -1.82 -17.93
C VAL A 211 -30.94 -1.82 -17.05
N CYS A 212 -30.33 -2.98 -16.80
CA CYS A 212 -29.08 -3.05 -16.03
C CYS A 212 -27.92 -2.34 -16.72
N ILE A 213 -27.78 -2.44 -18.04
CA ILE A 213 -26.75 -1.71 -18.82
C ILE A 213 -26.98 -0.21 -18.71
N VAL A 214 -28.23 0.25 -18.86
CA VAL A 214 -28.60 1.67 -18.73
C VAL A 214 -28.33 2.17 -17.31
N VAL A 215 -28.70 1.43 -16.26
CA VAL A 215 -28.41 1.78 -14.87
C VAL A 215 -26.89 1.82 -14.62
N MET A 216 -26.13 0.89 -15.19
CA MET A 216 -24.67 0.88 -15.07
C MET A 216 -24.03 2.08 -15.78
N LEU A 217 -24.55 2.46 -16.95
CA LEU A 217 -24.17 3.66 -17.69
C LEU A 217 -24.48 4.94 -16.90
N VAL A 218 -25.68 5.03 -16.31
CA VAL A 218 -26.06 6.15 -15.44
C VAL A 218 -25.17 6.21 -14.21
N ALA A 219 -24.88 5.07 -13.57
CA ALA A 219 -23.94 5.01 -12.45
C ALA A 219 -22.52 5.43 -12.86
N LEU A 220 -22.06 5.07 -14.07
CA LEU A 220 -20.80 5.52 -14.66
C LEU A 220 -20.78 7.04 -14.90
N VAL A 221 -21.88 7.62 -15.39
CA VAL A 221 -22.02 9.07 -15.58
C VAL A 221 -22.04 9.80 -14.25
N VAL A 222 -22.76 9.28 -13.25
CA VAL A 222 -22.77 9.83 -11.88
C VAL A 222 -21.37 9.73 -11.27
N LEU A 223 -20.70 8.58 -11.39
CA LEU A 223 -19.31 8.40 -10.98
C LEU A 223 -18.37 9.37 -11.70
N PHE A 224 -18.60 9.66 -12.99
CA PHE A 224 -17.81 10.63 -13.76
C PHE A 224 -18.05 12.08 -13.28
N PHE A 225 -19.27 12.43 -12.89
CA PHE A 225 -19.57 13.72 -12.26
C PHE A 225 -18.90 13.85 -10.88
N PHE A 226 -18.96 12.80 -10.07
CA PHE A 226 -18.21 12.74 -8.80
C PHE A 226 -16.69 12.71 -9.04
N ALA A 227 -16.22 12.15 -10.15
CA ALA A 227 -14.80 12.12 -10.51
C ALA A 227 -14.24 13.53 -10.76
N LYS A 228 -15.04 14.46 -11.30
CA LYS A 228 -14.68 15.88 -11.38
C LYS A 228 -14.54 16.53 -10.00
N GLN A 229 -15.43 16.21 -9.07
CA GLN A 229 -15.32 16.70 -7.67
C GLN A 229 -14.15 16.07 -6.91
N LEU A 230 -13.79 14.82 -7.24
CA LEU A 230 -12.64 14.11 -6.69
C LEU A 230 -11.31 14.44 -7.42
N LYS A 231 -11.30 15.44 -8.31
CA LYS A 231 -10.13 15.88 -9.09
C LYS A 231 -9.44 14.75 -9.87
N ILE A 232 -10.19 13.70 -10.23
CA ILE A 232 -9.68 12.56 -11.02
C ILE A 232 -9.28 13.03 -12.42
N SER A 233 -9.91 14.09 -12.94
CA SER A 233 -9.53 14.75 -14.19
C SER A 233 -8.10 15.27 -14.18
N ASP A 234 -7.58 15.69 -13.03
CA ASP A 234 -6.22 16.25 -12.94
C ASP A 234 -5.17 15.14 -13.14
N TYR A 235 -5.48 13.92 -12.70
CA TYR A 235 -4.68 12.73 -13.01
C TYR A 235 -4.72 12.38 -14.51
N THR A 236 -5.85 12.62 -15.19
CA THR A 236 -5.89 12.44 -16.66
C THR A 236 -5.05 13.50 -17.39
N GLY A 237 -4.92 14.71 -16.83
CA GLY A 237 -4.00 15.74 -17.31
C GLY A 237 -2.54 15.31 -17.22
N LEU A 238 -2.12 14.77 -16.06
CA LEU A 238 -0.77 14.23 -15.85
C LEU A 238 -0.44 13.06 -16.80
N LEU A 239 -1.43 12.20 -17.09
CA LEU A 239 -1.28 11.13 -18.06
C LEU A 239 -1.14 11.69 -19.48
N ASN A 240 -1.98 12.66 -19.87
CA ASN A 240 -1.95 13.26 -21.21
C ASN A 240 -0.65 14.02 -21.49
N GLU A 241 -0.11 14.74 -20.51
CA GLU A 241 1.16 15.46 -20.64
C GLU A 241 2.33 14.49 -20.94
N ARG A 242 2.35 13.32 -20.29
CA ARG A 242 3.36 12.29 -20.56
C ARG A 242 3.09 11.43 -21.80
N LEU A 243 1.83 11.26 -22.19
CA LEU A 243 1.43 10.57 -23.42
C LEU A 243 1.87 11.34 -24.68
N GLY A 244 2.16 12.65 -24.57
CA GLY A 244 2.75 13.46 -25.64
C GLY A 244 4.09 12.94 -26.18
N GLY A 245 4.81 12.11 -25.41
CA GLY A 245 6.04 11.43 -25.83
C GLY A 245 5.84 10.11 -26.60
N GLY A 246 4.59 9.71 -26.87
CA GLY A 246 4.22 8.47 -27.56
C GLY A 246 3.67 7.38 -26.62
N LEU A 247 2.59 6.73 -27.04
CA LEU A 247 1.87 5.74 -26.22
C LEU A 247 2.72 4.49 -25.92
N GLY A 248 3.60 4.09 -26.85
CA GLY A 248 4.50 2.95 -26.68
C GLY A 248 5.66 3.21 -25.71
N SER A 249 6.26 4.41 -25.74
CA SER A 249 7.34 4.79 -24.82
C SER A 249 6.81 4.97 -23.40
N PHE A 250 5.62 5.56 -23.25
CA PHE A 250 4.93 5.72 -21.97
C PHE A 250 4.64 4.37 -21.30
N ILE A 251 4.00 3.44 -22.01
CA ILE A 251 3.68 2.11 -21.47
C ILE A 251 4.96 1.32 -21.18
N GLY A 252 5.96 1.37 -22.08
CA GLY A 252 7.23 0.66 -21.89
C GLY A 252 7.98 1.12 -20.64
N VAL A 253 8.12 2.43 -20.45
CA VAL A 253 8.83 3.01 -19.29
C VAL A 253 8.07 2.77 -17.99
N ASN A 254 6.75 2.96 -17.97
CA ASN A 254 5.96 2.72 -16.76
C ASN A 254 5.97 1.25 -16.36
N LEU A 255 5.78 0.36 -17.34
CA LEU A 255 5.86 -1.08 -17.11
C LEU A 255 7.25 -1.45 -16.56
N GLN A 256 8.33 -0.95 -17.15
CA GLN A 256 9.69 -1.20 -16.66
C GLN A 256 9.87 -0.72 -15.21
N ASN A 257 9.41 0.48 -14.90
CA ASN A 257 9.48 1.08 -13.57
C ASN A 257 8.71 0.25 -12.53
N HIS A 258 7.45 -0.09 -12.80
CA HIS A 258 6.62 -0.83 -11.84
C HIS A 258 7.00 -2.30 -11.72
N LEU A 259 7.57 -2.91 -12.77
CA LEU A 259 8.20 -4.22 -12.65
C LEU A 259 9.44 -4.14 -11.77
N ARG A 260 10.31 -3.13 -11.97
CA ARG A 260 11.47 -2.91 -11.09
C ARG A 260 11.04 -2.77 -9.63
N GLU A 261 10.03 -1.97 -9.33
CA GLU A 261 9.47 -1.81 -7.97
C GLU A 261 9.03 -3.16 -7.38
N LEU A 262 8.28 -3.96 -8.15
CA LEU A 262 7.84 -5.27 -7.69
C LEU A 262 9.01 -6.21 -7.41
N GLY A 263 10.09 -6.11 -8.20
CA GLY A 263 11.35 -6.78 -7.95
C GLY A 263 12.01 -6.32 -6.64
N GLU A 264 12.03 -5.03 -6.33
CA GLU A 264 12.56 -4.50 -5.07
C GLU A 264 11.77 -4.99 -3.84
N VAL A 265 10.44 -5.04 -3.98
CA VAL A 265 9.53 -5.53 -2.94
C VAL A 265 9.74 -7.04 -2.72
N LEU A 266 9.94 -7.81 -3.79
CA LEU A 266 10.24 -9.24 -3.70
C LEU A 266 11.61 -9.48 -3.06
N VAL A 267 12.67 -8.82 -3.53
CA VAL A 267 14.03 -9.03 -3.01
C VAL A 267 14.19 -8.49 -1.58
N ASN A 268 13.29 -7.60 -1.17
CA ASN A 268 13.37 -6.88 0.09
C ASN A 268 14.55 -5.91 0.17
N LEU A 269 14.90 -5.28 -0.96
CA LEU A 269 16.02 -4.35 -1.06
C LEU A 269 15.73 -3.26 -2.11
N PRO A 270 15.98 -1.98 -1.81
CA PRO A 270 15.92 -0.92 -2.82
C PRO A 270 17.03 -1.15 -3.85
N SER A 271 16.69 -1.10 -5.14
CA SER A 271 17.64 -1.40 -6.22
C SER A 271 18.81 -0.43 -6.24
N GLY A 272 18.62 0.82 -5.79
CA GLY A 272 19.68 1.81 -5.68
C GLY A 272 20.91 1.31 -4.90
N LYS A 273 20.70 0.47 -3.86
CA LYS A 273 21.81 -0.06 -3.06
C LYS A 273 22.60 -1.17 -3.75
N LEU A 274 21.96 -1.93 -4.62
CA LEU A 274 22.63 -2.97 -5.40
C LEU A 274 23.25 -2.41 -6.69
N LEU A 275 22.62 -1.40 -7.29
CA LEU A 275 23.08 -0.72 -8.50
C LEU A 275 24.40 0.03 -8.30
N GLU A 276 24.75 0.40 -7.06
CA GLU A 276 26.09 0.94 -6.73
C GLU A 276 27.21 -0.10 -6.96
N HIS A 277 26.88 -1.40 -6.95
CA HIS A 277 27.86 -2.50 -7.01
C HIS A 277 27.78 -3.32 -8.32
N LEU A 278 26.78 -3.07 -9.16
CA LEU A 278 26.58 -3.73 -10.44
C LEU A 278 26.57 -2.69 -11.57
N PRO A 279 26.93 -3.06 -12.81
CA PRO A 279 26.71 -2.20 -13.96
C PRO A 279 25.23 -1.76 -14.00
N PRO A 280 24.91 -0.45 -14.13
CA PRO A 280 23.55 0.06 -13.97
C PRO A 280 22.51 -0.64 -14.85
N ALA A 281 22.87 -0.92 -16.10
CA ALA A 281 22.01 -1.64 -17.04
C ALA A 281 21.72 -3.09 -16.58
N ALA A 282 22.73 -3.80 -16.07
CA ALA A 282 22.58 -5.19 -15.61
C ALA A 282 21.73 -5.27 -14.34
N GLY A 283 21.96 -4.38 -13.38
CA GLY A 283 21.13 -4.33 -12.17
C GLY A 283 19.69 -3.94 -12.48
N MET A 284 19.46 -2.97 -13.39
CA MET A 284 18.11 -2.59 -13.79
C MET A 284 17.39 -3.76 -14.47
N ALA A 285 18.05 -4.44 -15.41
CA ALA A 285 17.51 -5.61 -16.08
C ALA A 285 17.18 -6.74 -15.10
N LEU A 286 18.02 -6.97 -14.09
CA LEU A 286 17.79 -7.96 -13.04
C LEU A 286 16.51 -7.67 -12.24
N PHE A 287 16.34 -6.46 -11.72
CA PHE A 287 15.15 -6.10 -10.95
C PHE A 287 13.87 -6.13 -11.80
N VAL A 288 13.94 -5.71 -13.06
CA VAL A 288 12.80 -5.79 -13.99
C VAL A 288 12.45 -7.25 -14.27
N ALA A 289 13.44 -8.12 -14.51
CA ALA A 289 13.20 -9.55 -14.74
C ALA A 289 12.62 -10.24 -13.52
N LEU A 290 13.13 -9.94 -12.32
CA LEU A 290 12.57 -10.43 -11.05
C LEU A 290 11.14 -9.94 -10.85
N GLY A 291 10.87 -8.67 -11.15
CA GLY A 291 9.53 -8.10 -11.13
C GLY A 291 8.56 -8.79 -12.08
N ALA A 292 8.96 -8.98 -13.34
CA ALA A 292 8.17 -9.68 -14.34
C ALA A 292 7.88 -11.12 -13.90
N GLY A 293 8.90 -11.85 -13.42
CA GLY A 293 8.74 -13.18 -12.86
C GLY A 293 7.78 -13.21 -11.67
N THR A 294 7.86 -12.21 -10.78
CA THR A 294 6.96 -12.07 -9.63
C THR A 294 5.53 -11.83 -10.07
N LEU A 295 5.30 -10.92 -11.03
CA LEU A 295 3.97 -10.62 -11.56
C LEU A 295 3.35 -11.86 -12.22
N LEU A 296 4.10 -12.55 -13.06
CA LEU A 296 3.67 -13.81 -13.68
C LEU A 296 3.36 -14.88 -12.63
N TRP A 297 4.17 -14.97 -11.59
CA TRP A 297 3.94 -15.90 -10.49
C TRP A 297 2.68 -15.54 -9.68
N ILE A 298 2.43 -14.26 -9.39
CA ILE A 298 1.18 -13.79 -8.76
C ILE A 298 -0.02 -14.15 -9.65
N LEU A 299 0.03 -13.83 -10.94
CA LEU A 299 -1.06 -14.14 -11.89
C LEU A 299 -1.33 -15.65 -11.96
N TYR A 300 -0.27 -16.46 -12.00
CA TYR A 300 -0.39 -17.91 -11.92
C TYR A 300 -1.07 -18.35 -10.62
N ALA A 301 -0.62 -17.85 -9.46
CA ALA A 301 -1.19 -18.20 -8.16
C ALA A 301 -2.66 -17.75 -8.01
N LEU A 302 -3.05 -16.66 -8.65
CA LEU A 302 -4.43 -16.17 -8.68
C LEU A 302 -5.33 -17.02 -9.59
N PHE A 303 -4.86 -17.37 -10.79
CA PHE A 303 -5.73 -17.94 -11.84
C PHE A 303 -5.51 -19.42 -12.14
N ALA A 304 -4.55 -20.09 -11.48
CA ALA A 304 -4.40 -21.53 -11.56
C ALA A 304 -5.72 -22.23 -11.16
N LYS A 305 -6.05 -23.35 -11.83
CA LYS A 305 -7.27 -24.13 -11.57
C LYS A 305 -7.40 -24.58 -10.11
N SER A 306 -6.28 -24.79 -9.43
CA SER A 306 -6.20 -25.16 -8.01
C SER A 306 -6.27 -23.98 -7.03
N SER A 307 -6.32 -22.74 -7.54
CA SER A 307 -6.31 -21.54 -6.70
C SER A 307 -7.63 -21.39 -5.93
N GLN A 308 -7.56 -21.53 -4.61
CA GLN A 308 -8.69 -21.28 -3.72
C GLN A 308 -8.68 -19.82 -3.22
N VAL A 309 -8.07 -18.89 -3.94
CA VAL A 309 -8.15 -17.45 -3.62
C VAL A 309 -9.58 -16.98 -3.94
N PRO A 310 -10.27 -16.26 -3.04
CA PRO A 310 -11.61 -15.77 -3.32
C PRO A 310 -11.66 -14.86 -4.56
N PHE A 311 -12.69 -15.01 -5.39
CA PHE A 311 -12.80 -14.32 -6.68
C PHE A 311 -12.69 -12.79 -6.58
N TYR A 312 -13.33 -12.17 -5.59
CA TYR A 312 -13.27 -10.71 -5.37
C TYR A 312 -11.84 -10.22 -5.06
N ILE A 313 -11.00 -11.03 -4.39
CA ILE A 313 -9.58 -10.71 -4.19
C ILE A 313 -8.80 -10.81 -5.50
N LYS A 314 -9.09 -11.82 -6.34
CA LYS A 314 -8.45 -11.96 -7.66
C LYS A 314 -8.71 -10.72 -8.52
N MET A 315 -9.97 -10.28 -8.56
CA MET A 315 -10.36 -9.09 -9.33
C MET A 315 -9.75 -7.81 -8.75
N TYR A 316 -9.72 -7.67 -7.43
CA TYR A 316 -9.11 -6.52 -6.78
C TYR A 316 -7.62 -6.40 -7.11
N LEU A 317 -6.85 -7.47 -6.94
CA LEU A 317 -5.42 -7.47 -7.26
C LEU A 317 -5.17 -7.26 -8.75
N LEU A 318 -6.01 -7.80 -9.64
CA LEU A 318 -5.92 -7.58 -11.08
C LEU A 318 -6.13 -6.10 -11.46
N PHE A 319 -7.22 -5.50 -10.99
CA PHE A 319 -7.50 -4.08 -11.26
C PHE A 319 -6.48 -3.16 -10.61
N TYR A 320 -6.04 -3.46 -9.38
CA TYR A 320 -4.99 -2.70 -8.71
C TYR A 320 -3.69 -2.73 -9.52
N SER A 321 -3.25 -3.93 -9.92
CA SER A 321 -2.04 -4.10 -10.73
C SER A 321 -2.18 -3.36 -12.07
N PHE A 322 -3.34 -3.44 -12.72
CA PHE A 322 -3.59 -2.71 -13.97
C PHE A 322 -3.46 -1.20 -13.79
N ILE A 323 -4.02 -0.61 -12.73
CA ILE A 323 -3.89 0.83 -12.47
C ILE A 323 -2.44 1.21 -12.17
N ILE A 324 -1.76 0.47 -11.28
CA ILE A 324 -0.38 0.78 -10.89
C ILE A 324 0.58 0.64 -12.06
N LEU A 325 0.48 -0.39 -12.90
CA LEU A 325 1.37 -0.56 -14.05
C LEU A 325 1.25 0.59 -15.08
N ASN A 326 0.14 1.32 -15.08
CA ASN A 326 -0.09 2.48 -15.94
C ASN A 326 0.24 3.81 -15.24
N TRP A 327 0.68 3.78 -13.99
CA TRP A 327 1.00 4.98 -13.24
C TRP A 327 2.33 5.59 -13.74
N PRO A 328 2.45 6.93 -13.80
CA PRO A 328 3.64 7.56 -14.40
C PRO A 328 4.83 7.71 -13.43
N TYR A 329 4.63 7.50 -12.13
CA TYR A 329 5.66 7.75 -11.13
C TYR A 329 6.30 6.45 -10.67
N TYR A 330 7.62 6.48 -10.48
CA TYR A 330 8.37 5.38 -9.88
C TYR A 330 8.42 5.55 -8.37
N ASP A 331 7.85 4.61 -7.62
CA ASP A 331 8.02 4.48 -6.18
C ASP A 331 7.55 3.09 -5.68
N PRO A 332 8.42 2.27 -5.05
CA PRO A 332 8.05 0.97 -4.51
C PRO A 332 6.88 0.99 -3.52
N ARG A 333 6.59 2.16 -2.93
CA ARG A 333 5.43 2.36 -2.06
C ARG A 333 4.10 2.06 -2.73
N PHE A 334 4.01 2.10 -4.07
CA PHE A 334 2.76 1.81 -4.77
C PHE A 334 2.28 0.36 -4.60
N TRP A 335 3.16 -0.56 -4.21
CA TRP A 335 2.79 -1.95 -3.91
C TRP A 335 2.47 -2.22 -2.44
N VAL A 336 2.89 -1.33 -1.53
CA VAL A 336 2.63 -1.43 -0.07
C VAL A 336 1.16 -1.69 0.24
N PRO A 337 0.18 -0.97 -0.37
CA PRO A 337 -1.21 -1.08 0.05
C PRO A 337 -1.85 -2.46 -0.21
N VAL A 338 -1.31 -3.23 -1.15
CA VAL A 338 -1.76 -4.60 -1.47
C VAL A 338 -0.78 -5.68 -1.02
N LEU A 339 0.38 -5.31 -0.47
CA LEU A 339 1.43 -6.23 -0.09
C LEU A 339 0.95 -7.36 0.85
N PRO A 340 0.10 -7.11 1.88
CA PRO A 340 -0.45 -8.19 2.71
C PRO A 340 -1.18 -9.27 1.90
N LEU A 341 -1.95 -8.87 0.89
CA LEU A 341 -2.69 -9.80 0.02
C LEU A 341 -1.75 -10.52 -0.94
N LEU A 342 -0.75 -9.82 -1.51
CA LEU A 342 0.27 -10.42 -2.35
C LEU A 342 1.03 -11.52 -1.61
N VAL A 343 1.49 -11.24 -0.39
CA VAL A 343 2.17 -12.23 0.47
C VAL A 343 1.24 -13.41 0.77
N ALA A 344 -0.03 -13.16 1.11
CA ALA A 344 -1.00 -14.23 1.36
C ALA A 344 -1.24 -15.11 0.12
N VAL A 345 -1.21 -14.54 -1.09
CA VAL A 345 -1.32 -15.29 -2.35
C VAL A 345 -0.04 -16.10 -2.62
N LEU A 346 1.14 -15.50 -2.48
CA LEU A 346 2.42 -16.15 -2.75
C LEU A 346 2.70 -17.31 -1.79
N LEU A 347 2.36 -17.16 -0.50
CA LEU A 347 2.50 -18.21 0.52
C LEU A 347 1.71 -19.49 0.24
N ARG A 348 0.76 -19.44 -0.69
CA ARG A 348 -0.05 -20.60 -1.09
C ARG A 348 0.56 -21.38 -2.25
N THR A 349 1.64 -20.89 -2.83
CA THR A 349 2.29 -21.56 -3.95
C THR A 349 3.02 -22.81 -3.45
N PRO A 350 2.78 -23.99 -4.04
CA PRO A 350 3.41 -25.23 -3.59
C PRO A 350 4.88 -25.31 -4.04
N PHE A 351 5.78 -24.62 -3.34
CA PHE A 351 7.24 -24.77 -3.53
C PHE A 351 7.79 -26.13 -3.09
N ASN A 352 6.95 -26.94 -2.44
CA ASN A 352 7.36 -28.16 -1.75
C ASN A 352 7.49 -29.38 -2.67
N ARG A 353 7.32 -29.23 -4.00
CA ARG A 353 7.38 -30.35 -4.95
C ARG A 353 8.81 -30.85 -5.19
N TRP A 354 9.80 -29.95 -5.25
CA TRP A 354 11.21 -30.29 -5.54
C TRP A 354 12.13 -29.92 -4.39
N THR A 355 13.04 -30.81 -4.00
CA THR A 355 13.92 -30.65 -2.83
C THR A 355 14.79 -29.40 -2.91
N TRP A 356 15.32 -29.06 -4.09
CA TRP A 356 16.15 -27.86 -4.28
C TRP A 356 15.33 -26.57 -4.10
N LEU A 357 14.06 -26.53 -4.53
CA LEU A 357 13.17 -25.39 -4.31
C LEU A 357 12.86 -25.19 -2.82
N LYS A 358 12.81 -26.26 -2.02
CA LYS A 358 12.67 -26.15 -0.56
C LYS A 358 13.89 -25.49 0.08
N TRP A 359 15.09 -25.86 -0.36
CA TRP A 359 16.32 -25.23 0.13
C TRP A 359 16.42 -23.78 -0.32
N LEU A 360 16.16 -23.50 -1.60
CA LEU A 360 16.17 -22.14 -2.14
C LEU A 360 15.17 -21.23 -1.41
N SER A 361 13.94 -21.70 -1.16
CA SER A 361 12.94 -20.92 -0.41
C SER A 361 13.33 -20.66 1.04
N ARG A 362 14.01 -21.61 1.71
CA ARG A 362 14.56 -21.39 3.06
C ARG A 362 15.69 -20.36 3.08
N ILE A 363 16.61 -20.45 2.12
CA ILE A 363 17.72 -19.49 1.96
C ILE A 363 17.14 -18.10 1.67
N TYR A 364 16.21 -18.01 0.72
CA TYR A 364 15.51 -16.77 0.40
C TYR A 364 14.81 -16.18 1.63
N LEU A 365 14.06 -16.97 2.39
CA LEU A 365 13.39 -16.50 3.60
C LEU A 365 14.40 -16.01 4.66
N ALA A 366 15.52 -16.71 4.84
CA ALA A 366 16.57 -16.30 5.77
C ALA A 366 17.20 -14.96 5.35
N VAL A 367 17.53 -14.79 4.08
CA VAL A 367 18.04 -13.52 3.52
C VAL A 367 17.00 -12.41 3.66
N TYR A 368 15.74 -12.68 3.33
CA TYR A 368 14.64 -11.72 3.43
C TYR A 368 14.47 -11.20 4.86
N ILE A 369 14.49 -12.12 5.84
CA ILE A 369 14.42 -11.77 7.27
C ILE A 369 15.66 -10.97 7.69
N ALA A 370 16.86 -11.39 7.29
CA ALA A 370 18.09 -10.66 7.61
C ALA A 370 18.07 -9.21 7.09
N LEU A 371 17.62 -9.00 5.85
CA LEU A 371 17.43 -7.67 5.27
C LEU A 371 16.37 -6.86 6.03
N GLY A 372 15.28 -7.49 6.47
CA GLY A 372 14.27 -6.84 7.30
C GLY A 372 14.78 -6.45 8.70
N VAL A 373 15.57 -7.32 9.36
CA VAL A 373 16.25 -6.97 10.63
C VAL A 373 17.16 -5.78 10.41
N PHE A 374 17.98 -5.80 9.36
CA PHE A 374 18.88 -4.71 9.03
C PHE A 374 18.11 -3.41 8.77
N ALA A 375 17.02 -3.46 7.99
CA ALA A 375 16.18 -2.30 7.71
C ALA A 375 15.53 -1.74 8.98
N ALA A 376 15.01 -2.59 9.86
CA ALA A 376 14.41 -2.17 11.13
C ALA A 376 15.45 -1.56 12.08
N GLY A 377 16.60 -2.22 12.24
CA GLY A 377 17.70 -1.72 13.06
C GLY A 377 18.25 -0.39 12.53
N TYR A 378 18.40 -0.26 11.21
CA TYR A 378 18.80 0.99 10.57
C TYR A 378 17.77 2.10 10.79
N ALA A 379 16.47 1.81 10.60
CA ALA A 379 15.40 2.77 10.81
C ALA A 379 15.36 3.29 12.26
N LEU A 380 15.50 2.41 13.25
CA LEU A 380 15.56 2.81 14.66
C LEU A 380 16.84 3.58 14.99
N LYS A 381 18.00 3.13 14.52
CA LYS A 381 19.28 3.82 14.74
C LYS A 381 19.21 5.26 14.21
N VAL A 382 18.77 5.42 12.97
CA VAL A 382 18.62 6.74 12.33
C VAL A 382 17.53 7.54 13.02
N GLY A 383 16.40 6.92 13.37
CA GLY A 383 15.26 7.55 14.04
C GLY A 383 15.60 8.16 15.40
N PHE A 384 16.39 7.48 16.23
CA PHE A 384 16.74 7.97 17.57
C PHE A 384 17.93 8.93 17.61
N ASN A 385 18.77 8.95 16.57
CA ASN A 385 19.89 9.88 16.48
C ASN A 385 19.52 11.08 15.60
N LYS A 386 19.23 12.22 16.23
CA LYS A 386 18.81 13.46 15.54
C LYS A 386 19.78 13.92 14.45
N GLU A 387 21.08 13.76 14.65
CA GLU A 387 22.09 14.16 13.68
C GLU A 387 22.09 13.22 12.46
N GLU A 388 22.06 11.91 12.69
CA GLU A 388 21.93 10.93 11.60
C GLU A 388 20.56 11.07 10.90
N PHE A 389 19.50 11.36 11.64
CA PHE A 389 18.14 11.57 11.13
C PHE A 389 18.11 12.71 10.13
N ALA A 390 18.58 13.89 10.53
CA ALA A 390 18.59 15.07 9.67
C ALA A 390 19.36 14.83 8.37
N LYS A 391 20.47 14.09 8.42
CA LYS A 391 21.32 13.79 7.27
C LYS A 391 20.73 12.74 6.32
N LYS A 392 20.05 11.73 6.85
CA LYS A 392 19.66 10.52 6.10
C LYS A 392 18.18 10.45 5.76
N GLN A 393 17.32 11.10 6.53
CA GLN A 393 15.88 11.09 6.29
C GLN A 393 15.57 11.69 4.91
N ALA A 394 14.73 11.01 4.13
CA ALA A 394 14.44 11.37 2.74
C ALA A 394 15.70 11.65 1.89
N SER A 395 16.78 10.90 2.10
CA SER A 395 18.08 11.11 1.43
C SER A 395 18.69 12.50 1.67
N GLY A 396 18.35 13.14 2.79
CA GLY A 396 18.85 14.46 3.16
C GLY A 396 18.13 15.63 2.48
N VAL A 397 17.02 15.39 1.78
CA VAL A 397 16.26 16.44 1.09
C VAL A 397 15.79 17.55 2.03
N TYR A 398 15.40 17.20 3.27
CA TYR A 398 14.93 18.14 4.29
C TYR A 398 15.96 18.39 5.41
N ARG A 399 17.24 18.22 5.08
CA ARG A 399 18.30 18.24 6.08
C ARG A 399 18.37 19.57 6.83
N ASN A 400 18.30 20.69 6.11
CA ASN A 400 18.44 22.02 6.70
C ASN A 400 17.29 22.34 7.66
N GLU A 401 16.09 21.91 7.34
CA GLU A 401 14.88 22.10 8.13
C GLU A 401 14.95 21.28 9.42
N TYR A 402 15.42 20.03 9.34
CA TYR A 402 15.67 19.22 10.54
C TYR A 402 16.82 19.76 11.39
N GLU A 403 17.94 20.16 10.78
CA GLU A 403 19.07 20.73 11.53
C GLU A 403 18.67 22.04 12.24
N THR A 404 17.91 22.89 11.56
CA THR A 404 17.36 24.12 12.15
C THR A 404 16.38 23.80 13.28
N TYR A 405 15.48 22.84 13.09
CA TYR A 405 14.52 22.42 14.12
C TYR A 405 15.19 21.77 15.34
N PHE A 406 16.19 20.89 15.15
CA PHE A 406 16.84 20.17 16.25
C PHE A 406 17.94 20.98 16.95
N PHE A 407 18.67 21.82 16.22
CA PHE A 407 19.90 22.48 16.69
C PHE A 407 19.87 24.01 16.58
N GLY A 408 18.77 24.59 16.10
CA GLY A 408 18.59 26.05 15.97
C GLY A 408 19.30 26.69 14.78
N LYS A 409 20.13 25.92 14.04
CA LYS A 409 20.83 26.39 12.83
C LYS A 409 21.23 25.22 11.93
N PRO A 410 21.36 25.43 10.61
CA PRO A 410 22.02 24.49 9.71
C PRO A 410 23.46 24.22 10.20
N GLN A 411 23.85 22.95 10.19
CA GLN A 411 25.18 22.48 10.62
C GLN A 411 26.12 22.28 9.43
N SER A 412 25.63 22.33 8.18
CA SER A 412 26.48 22.22 6.99
C SER A 412 26.44 23.44 6.09
N ASP A 413 27.62 23.83 5.60
CA ASP A 413 27.80 24.89 4.59
C ASP A 413 27.35 24.46 3.18
N THR A 414 26.98 23.19 3.00
CA THR A 414 26.42 22.64 1.74
C THR A 414 24.91 22.87 1.59
N ALA A 415 24.33 23.81 2.35
CA ALA A 415 22.91 24.10 2.30
C ALA A 415 22.52 24.68 0.93
N THR A 416 21.83 23.89 0.10
CA THR A 416 21.40 24.33 -1.24
C THR A 416 19.98 24.91 -1.27
N THR A 417 19.09 24.51 -0.35
CA THR A 417 17.69 24.95 -0.29
C THR A 417 17.13 24.92 1.14
N PHE A 418 16.26 25.85 1.51
CA PHE A 418 15.52 25.88 2.78
C PHE A 418 14.04 26.15 2.52
N ASP A 419 13.16 25.27 3.00
CA ASP A 419 11.71 25.39 2.94
C ASP A 419 11.13 25.73 4.32
N GLY A 420 10.82 27.01 4.52
CA GLY A 420 10.23 27.50 5.76
C GLY A 420 8.88 26.86 6.11
N ASN A 421 8.13 26.35 5.13
CA ASN A 421 6.88 25.64 5.39
C ASN A 421 7.14 24.30 6.09
N VAL A 422 8.15 23.56 5.65
CA VAL A 422 8.55 22.29 6.27
C VAL A 422 9.03 22.52 7.70
N GLU A 423 9.83 23.57 7.95
CA GLU A 423 10.24 23.93 9.30
C GLU A 423 9.04 24.25 10.22
N GLN A 424 8.03 24.97 9.70
CA GLN A 424 6.80 25.26 10.46
C GLN A 424 6.03 23.98 10.80
N ILE A 425 5.92 23.04 9.85
CA ILE A 425 5.29 21.73 10.08
C ILE A 425 6.02 20.98 11.20
N LEU A 426 7.36 20.97 11.17
CA LEU A 426 8.16 20.34 12.23
C LEU A 426 7.93 21.00 13.60
N LYS A 427 7.91 22.34 13.66
CA LYS A 427 7.63 23.08 14.90
C LYS A 427 6.23 22.80 15.46
N LYS A 428 5.22 22.60 14.60
CA LYS A 428 3.84 22.36 15.01
C LYS A 428 3.56 20.91 15.41
N TYR A 429 4.15 19.93 14.72
CA TYR A 429 3.67 18.55 14.74
C TYR A 429 4.71 17.49 15.13
N ASN A 430 5.97 17.87 15.35
CA ASN A 430 7.00 16.92 15.79
C ASN A 430 6.96 16.66 17.29
#